data_AF-A0A944ADV3-F1
#
_entry.id   AF-A0A944ADV3-F1
#
_cell.length_a   1.000
_cell.length_b   1.000
_cell.length_c   1.000
_cell.angle_alpha   90.00
_cell.angle_beta   90.00
_cell.angle_gamma   90.00
#
_symmetry.space_group_name_H-M   'P 1'
#
loop_
_entity.id
_entity.type
_entity.pdbx_description
1 polymer ?
#
loop_
_entity_poly.entity_id
_entity_poly.type
_entity_poly.pdbx_seq_one_letter_code
_entity_poly.pdbx_strand_id
1 'polypeptide(L)'
;MKNTIIAITATIALLASCSKQECKAPVQGQISTLNVSVCGSTPLRSAVIDEAKINSLQVFVFNGNHLDVYGSAAGSSLTLKATTGVREVWALVNAPDLSSIVSKDELKQTVSTLADNGLDKFVMAGSRPDTLTRSSDVTVQVNRLAARINIQK
;
A
#
# COMPACT_ATOMS: atom_id res chain seq x y z
N MET A 1 17.90 2.92 -83.33
CA MET A 1 17.71 4.28 -82.77
C MET A 1 16.69 4.20 -81.65
N LYS A 2 16.94 4.95 -80.57
CA LYS A 2 16.11 5.24 -79.38
C LYS A 2 16.19 4.28 -78.17
N ASN A 3 16.97 4.74 -77.20
CA ASN A 3 16.99 4.37 -75.77
C ASN A 3 15.72 4.86 -75.04
N THR A 4 15.28 4.17 -73.97
CA THR A 4 14.71 4.71 -72.69
C THR A 4 14.58 3.55 -71.66
N ILE A 5 15.44 3.36 -70.64
CA ILE A 5 15.49 3.77 -69.19
C ILE A 5 14.22 3.48 -68.31
N ILE A 6 14.48 3.00 -67.06
CA ILE A 6 13.74 3.08 -65.75
C ILE A 6 12.96 1.79 -65.37
N ALA A 7 12.97 1.16 -64.16
CA ALA A 7 13.29 1.54 -62.77
C ALA A 7 13.69 0.33 -61.88
N ILE A 8 14.33 0.64 -60.75
CA ILE A 8 14.77 -0.19 -59.62
C ILE A 8 13.60 -0.42 -58.63
N THR A 9 13.51 -1.60 -58.00
CA THR A 9 13.11 -1.75 -56.57
C THR A 9 13.31 -3.21 -56.13
N ALA A 10 14.34 -3.47 -55.33
CA ALA A 10 14.48 -4.70 -54.57
C ALA A 10 14.69 -4.36 -53.09
N THR A 11 13.76 -4.88 -52.31
CA THR A 11 13.44 -4.68 -50.91
C THR A 11 14.62 -4.88 -49.96
N ILE A 12 14.86 -3.91 -49.08
CA ILE A 12 15.77 -4.08 -47.93
C ILE A 12 15.04 -4.94 -46.90
N ALA A 13 15.49 -6.19 -46.73
CA ALA A 13 15.13 -7.01 -45.58
C ALA A 13 15.94 -6.54 -44.36
N LEU A 14 15.37 -5.60 -43.59
CA LEU A 14 15.85 -5.30 -42.25
C LEU A 14 15.46 -6.48 -41.35
N LEU A 15 16.45 -7.32 -41.03
CA LEU A 15 16.35 -8.26 -39.93
C LEU A 15 16.12 -7.46 -38.65
N ALA A 16 14.87 -7.40 -38.22
CA ALA A 16 14.52 -6.92 -36.89
C ALA A 16 15.13 -7.90 -35.87
N SER A 17 16.34 -7.57 -35.40
CA SER A 17 16.95 -8.17 -34.22
C SER A 17 16.09 -7.81 -33.02
N CYS A 18 15.04 -8.59 -32.80
CA CYS A 18 14.26 -8.57 -31.58
C CYS A 18 15.13 -9.20 -30.50
N SER A 19 16.00 -8.40 -29.90
CA SER A 19 16.69 -8.76 -28.67
C SER A 19 15.59 -9.04 -27.65
N LYS A 20 15.34 -10.31 -27.34
CA LYS A 20 14.46 -10.71 -26.25
C LYS A 20 15.05 -10.12 -24.98
N GLN A 21 14.56 -8.94 -24.60
CA GLN A 21 14.83 -8.37 -23.30
C GLN A 21 14.09 -9.28 -22.32
N GLU A 22 14.85 -10.09 -21.59
CA GLU A 22 14.31 -10.93 -20.54
C GLU A 22 13.61 -10.04 -19.52
N CYS A 23 12.29 -9.92 -19.65
CA CYS A 23 11.46 -9.32 -18.63
C CYS A 23 11.45 -10.32 -17.47
N LYS A 24 12.39 -10.18 -16.54
CA LYS A 24 12.41 -10.96 -15.30
C LYS A 24 11.09 -10.69 -14.58
N ALA A 25 10.18 -11.65 -14.62
CA ALA A 25 8.98 -11.59 -13.81
C ALA A 25 9.40 -11.41 -12.34
N PRO A 26 8.72 -10.54 -11.57
CA PRO A 26 9.00 -10.40 -10.16
C PRO A 26 8.89 -11.76 -9.49
N VAL A 27 9.99 -12.21 -8.88
CA VAL A 27 10.06 -13.52 -8.21
C VAL A 27 9.07 -13.49 -7.06
N GLN A 28 8.03 -14.34 -7.08
CA GLN A 28 7.03 -14.40 -6.02
C GLN A 28 7.51 -15.27 -4.85
N GLY A 29 7.06 -14.94 -3.64
CA GLY A 29 7.24 -15.80 -2.46
C GLY A 29 8.64 -15.74 -1.80
N GLN A 30 9.53 -14.86 -2.26
CA GLN A 30 10.81 -14.61 -1.58
C GLN A 30 10.64 -13.60 -0.45
N ILE A 31 11.57 -13.58 0.51
CA ILE A 31 11.54 -12.58 1.60
C ILE A 31 11.80 -11.17 1.02
N SER A 32 10.90 -10.26 1.37
CA SER A 32 10.94 -8.83 1.11
C SER A 32 11.14 -8.06 2.41
N THR A 33 12.03 -7.08 2.43
CA THR A 33 12.06 -6.06 3.49
C THR A 33 11.05 -4.97 3.13
N LEU A 34 10.04 -4.80 3.97
CA LEU A 34 8.97 -3.83 3.76
C LEU A 34 9.04 -2.74 4.82
N ASN A 35 9.28 -1.49 4.41
CA ASN A 35 9.13 -0.34 5.29
C ASN A 35 7.74 0.26 5.07
N VAL A 36 6.91 0.25 6.10
CA VAL A 36 5.58 0.87 6.07
C VAL A 36 5.62 2.17 6.85
N SER A 37 5.04 3.20 6.26
CA SER A 37 4.77 4.49 6.91
C SER A 37 3.29 4.84 6.75
N VAL A 38 2.74 5.60 7.68
CA VAL A 38 1.38 6.13 7.57
C VAL A 38 1.39 7.65 7.46
N CYS A 39 0.49 8.20 6.66
CA CYS A 39 0.17 9.61 6.65
C CYS A 39 -1.32 9.80 6.95
N GLY A 40 -1.61 10.65 7.95
CA GLY A 40 -2.98 11.03 8.27
C GLY A 40 -3.55 11.99 7.23
N SER A 41 -4.87 11.93 7.01
CA SER A 41 -5.58 12.94 6.24
C SER A 41 -5.47 14.32 6.89
N THR A 42 -5.20 15.37 6.11
CA THR A 42 -5.24 16.75 6.59
C THR A 42 -6.67 17.15 6.98
N PRO A 43 -6.90 17.69 8.19
CA PRO A 43 -8.23 18.15 8.57
C PRO A 43 -8.61 19.41 7.77
N LEU A 44 -9.86 19.47 7.28
CA LEU A 44 -10.40 20.62 6.53
C LEU A 44 -10.52 21.91 7.37
N ARG A 45 -10.40 21.81 8.70
CA ARG A 45 -10.39 22.94 9.64
C ARG A 45 -9.51 22.61 10.83
N SER A 46 -8.69 23.57 11.26
CA SER A 46 -7.87 23.44 12.47
C SER A 46 -8.74 23.08 13.67
N ALA A 47 -8.36 22.01 14.35
CA ALA A 47 -8.88 21.64 15.65
C ALA A 47 -7.98 22.23 16.75
N VAL A 48 -8.53 22.46 17.93
CA VAL A 48 -7.74 22.83 19.13
C VAL A 48 -6.87 21.66 19.58
N ILE A 49 -7.22 20.44 19.19
CA ILE A 49 -6.55 19.19 19.56
C ILE A 49 -5.99 18.52 18.29
N ASP A 50 -4.84 17.87 18.40
CA ASP A 50 -4.25 17.13 17.29
C ASP A 50 -5.00 15.81 17.03
N GLU A 51 -6.05 15.91 16.21
CA GLU A 51 -6.87 14.76 15.78
C GLU A 51 -6.11 13.79 14.85
N ALA A 52 -4.92 14.19 14.36
CA ALA A 52 -4.08 13.39 13.47
C ALA A 52 -2.93 12.69 14.23
N LYS A 53 -2.87 12.81 15.56
CA LYS A 53 -1.83 12.21 16.38
C LYS A 53 -1.79 10.68 16.24
N ILE A 54 -0.59 10.16 16.01
CA ILE A 54 -0.33 8.73 15.81
C ILE A 54 0.47 8.22 17.02
N ASN A 55 -0.18 7.45 17.89
CA ASN A 55 0.46 6.87 19.07
C ASN A 55 0.90 5.43 18.84
N SER A 56 0.07 4.65 18.15
CA SER A 56 0.37 3.26 17.78
C SER A 56 0.00 2.97 16.34
N LEU A 57 0.73 2.03 15.74
CA LEU A 57 0.53 1.52 14.40
C LEU A 57 0.53 -0.02 14.44
N GLN A 58 -0.46 -0.61 13.80
CA GLN A 58 -0.54 -2.03 13.48
C GLN A 58 -0.60 -2.17 11.96
N VAL A 59 0.20 -3.07 11.40
CA VAL A 59 0.27 -3.32 9.96
C VAL A 59 -0.01 -4.78 9.69
N PHE A 60 -0.95 -5.03 8.77
CA PHE A 60 -1.27 -6.34 8.24
C PHE A 60 -0.94 -6.37 6.76
N VAL A 61 -0.14 -7.34 6.33
CA VAL A 61 0.15 -7.57 4.92
C VAL A 61 -0.56 -8.86 4.51
N PHE A 62 -1.44 -8.77 3.52
CA PHE A 62 -2.19 -9.93 3.05
C PHE A 62 -1.73 -10.39 1.67
N ASN A 63 -1.65 -11.71 1.50
CA ASN A 63 -1.57 -12.37 0.21
C ASN A 63 -2.94 -12.98 -0.12
N GLY A 64 -3.72 -12.28 -0.93
CA GLY A 64 -5.13 -12.62 -1.13
C GLY A 64 -5.93 -12.40 0.16
N ASN A 65 -6.42 -13.48 0.77
CA ASN A 65 -7.12 -13.43 2.06
C ASN A 65 -6.24 -13.84 3.26
N HIS A 66 -5.07 -14.44 3.01
CA HIS A 66 -4.23 -14.98 4.08
C HIS A 66 -3.24 -13.92 4.58
N LEU A 67 -3.05 -13.86 5.89
CA LEU A 67 -2.00 -13.03 6.49
C LEU A 67 -0.62 -13.54 6.05
N ASP A 68 0.17 -12.64 5.46
CA ASP A 68 1.56 -12.87 5.11
C ASP A 68 2.47 -12.47 6.27
N VAL A 69 2.28 -11.27 6.80
CA VAL A 69 2.98 -10.78 8.00
C VAL A 69 2.13 -9.76 8.75
N TYR A 70 2.26 -9.78 10.07
CA TYR A 70 1.74 -8.77 10.99
C TYR A 70 2.90 -8.13 11.77
N GLY A 71 2.74 -6.86 12.13
CA GLY A 71 3.50 -6.29 13.23
C GLY A 71 2.94 -4.97 13.73
N SER A 72 3.47 -4.53 14.86
CA SER A 72 3.02 -3.33 15.56
C SER A 72 4.20 -2.50 16.04
N ALA A 73 4.02 -1.18 16.11
CA ALA A 73 4.99 -0.25 16.67
C ALA A 73 4.28 0.91 17.40
N ALA A 74 5.03 1.58 18.27
CA ALA A 74 4.71 2.95 18.66
C ALA A 74 5.12 3.89 17.52
N GLY A 75 4.31 4.92 17.25
CA GLY A 75 4.59 5.90 16.18
C GLY A 75 4.00 5.53 14.82
N SER A 76 4.56 6.11 13.75
CA SER A 76 3.95 6.16 12.40
C SER A 76 4.64 5.32 11.34
N SER A 77 5.63 4.51 11.70
CA SER A 77 6.32 3.63 10.76
C SER A 77 6.78 2.33 11.42
N LEU A 78 6.94 1.29 10.60
CA LEU A 78 7.41 -0.02 11.01
C LEU A 78 8.06 -0.76 9.83
N THR A 79 9.14 -1.49 10.09
CA THR A 79 9.76 -2.39 9.13
C THR A 79 9.35 -3.83 9.40
N LEU A 80 8.93 -4.54 8.36
CA LEU A 80 8.47 -5.93 8.38
C LEU A 80 9.23 -6.79 7.37
N LYS A 81 9.15 -8.11 7.55
CA LYS A 81 9.57 -9.10 6.55
C LYS A 81 8.33 -9.76 5.96
N ALA A 82 8.00 -9.40 4.73
CA ALA A 82 6.86 -9.94 3.98
C ALA A 82 7.36 -10.85 2.85
N THR A 83 6.45 -11.45 2.09
CA THR A 83 6.81 -12.16 0.85
C THR A 83 6.60 -11.30 -0.38
N THR A 84 7.46 -11.46 -1.40
CA THR A 84 7.39 -10.72 -2.66
C THR A 84 6.16 -11.09 -3.49
N GLY A 85 5.72 -10.14 -4.32
CA GLY A 85 4.54 -10.26 -5.19
C GLY A 85 3.43 -9.29 -4.82
N VAL A 86 2.24 -9.49 -5.41
CA VAL A 86 1.07 -8.63 -5.16
C VAL A 86 0.56 -8.85 -3.74
N ARG A 87 0.53 -7.79 -2.94
CA ARG A 87 0.08 -7.79 -1.55
C ARG A 87 -0.90 -6.66 -1.31
N GLU A 88 -1.68 -6.79 -0.26
CA GLU A 88 -2.55 -5.74 0.25
C GLU A 88 -2.05 -5.33 1.63
N VAL A 89 -1.57 -4.09 1.75
CA VAL A 89 -1.03 -3.55 3.00
C VAL A 89 -2.12 -2.74 3.69
N TRP A 90 -2.50 -3.16 4.88
CA TRP A 90 -3.46 -2.51 5.76
C TRP A 90 -2.75 -1.91 6.95
N ALA A 91 -3.12 -0.68 7.30
CA ALA A 91 -2.58 0.03 8.45
C ALA A 91 -3.73 0.47 9.36
N LEU A 92 -3.60 0.17 10.65
CA LEU A 92 -4.50 0.60 11.69
C LEU A 92 -3.72 1.44 12.70
N VAL A 93 -4.24 2.62 13.00
CA VAL A 93 -3.62 3.60 13.90
C VAL A 93 -4.48 3.75 15.13
N ASN A 94 -3.85 3.76 16.30
CA ASN A 94 -4.50 3.93 17.61
C ASN A 94 -5.61 2.91 17.94
N ALA A 95 -5.73 1.83 17.16
CA ALA A 95 -6.72 0.78 17.35
C ALA A 95 -6.40 -0.11 18.57
N PRO A 96 -7.40 -0.82 19.12
CA PRO A 96 -7.18 -1.96 20.01
C PRO A 96 -6.25 -3.00 19.38
N ASP A 97 -5.62 -3.83 20.19
CA ASP A 97 -4.77 -4.90 19.67
C ASP A 97 -5.60 -5.90 18.86
N LEU A 98 -5.18 -6.11 17.61
CA LEU A 98 -5.79 -7.05 16.66
C LEU A 98 -4.78 -8.12 16.20
N SER A 99 -3.76 -8.40 17.03
CA SER A 99 -2.71 -9.39 16.75
C SER A 99 -3.22 -10.81 16.47
N SER A 100 -4.45 -11.14 16.86
CA SER A 100 -5.06 -12.46 16.64
C SER A 100 -5.64 -12.65 15.24
N ILE A 101 -5.78 -11.59 14.45
CA ILE A 101 -6.40 -11.65 13.12
C ILE A 101 -5.47 -12.39 12.15
N VAL A 102 -5.99 -13.40 11.44
CA VAL A 102 -5.21 -14.21 10.50
C VAL A 102 -5.67 -14.10 9.05
N SER A 103 -6.80 -13.42 8.81
CA SER A 103 -7.36 -13.23 7.47
C SER A 103 -7.85 -11.81 7.22
N LYS A 104 -7.87 -11.42 5.94
CA LYS A 104 -8.35 -10.09 5.54
C LYS A 104 -9.84 -9.93 5.78
N ASP A 105 -10.62 -10.98 5.55
CA ASP A 105 -12.07 -10.95 5.77
C ASP A 105 -12.39 -10.77 7.26
N GLU A 106 -11.65 -11.41 8.16
CA GLU A 106 -11.76 -11.23 9.61
C GLU A 106 -11.39 -9.79 10.02
N LEU A 107 -10.30 -9.23 9.46
CA LEU A 107 -9.95 -7.82 9.68
C LEU A 107 -11.09 -6.88 9.29
N LYS A 108 -11.73 -7.12 8.14
CA LYS A 108 -12.84 -6.30 7.64
C LYS A 108 -14.12 -6.43 8.46
N GLN A 109 -14.31 -7.54 9.16
CA GLN A 109 -15.44 -7.75 10.06
C GLN A 109 -15.20 -7.18 11.45
N THR A 110 -13.97 -6.77 11.76
CA THR A 110 -13.64 -6.16 13.04
C THR A 110 -14.31 -4.79 13.17
N VAL A 111 -14.89 -4.53 14.33
CA VAL A 111 -15.61 -3.29 14.65
C VAL A 111 -14.83 -2.53 15.72
N SER A 112 -14.66 -1.22 15.53
CA SER A 112 -14.22 -0.32 16.60
C SER A 112 -15.43 0.28 17.31
N THR A 113 -15.32 0.42 18.62
CA THR A 113 -16.30 1.09 19.48
C THR A 113 -15.99 2.57 19.64
N LEU A 114 -16.99 3.35 20.07
CA LEU A 114 -16.76 4.76 20.39
C LEU A 114 -15.74 4.94 21.52
N ALA A 115 -15.67 4.00 22.46
CA ALA A 115 -14.74 4.03 23.60
C ALA A 115 -13.27 3.83 23.20
N ASP A 116 -13.00 3.30 22.00
CA ASP A 116 -11.63 3.17 21.50
C ASP A 116 -11.02 4.52 21.11
N ASN A 117 -11.87 5.54 20.92
CA ASN A 117 -11.47 6.88 20.54
C ASN A 117 -11.25 7.75 21.79
N GLY A 118 -10.23 8.60 21.74
CA GLY A 118 -9.95 9.63 22.73
C GLY A 118 -9.55 10.95 22.06
N LEU A 119 -9.47 12.01 22.86
CA LEU A 119 -9.13 13.35 22.37
C LEU A 119 -7.82 13.38 21.56
N ASP A 120 -6.84 12.55 21.92
CA ASP A 120 -5.55 12.45 21.24
C ASP A 120 -5.27 11.02 20.72
N LYS A 121 -6.31 10.20 20.61
CA LYS A 121 -6.25 8.78 20.23
C LYS A 121 -7.45 8.43 19.34
N PHE A 122 -7.55 9.04 18.17
CA PHE A 122 -8.57 8.65 17.20
C PHE A 122 -8.13 7.41 16.45
N VAL A 123 -9.02 6.42 16.36
CA VAL A 123 -8.78 5.23 15.56
C VAL A 123 -8.82 5.61 14.08
N MET A 124 -7.79 5.22 13.34
CA MET A 124 -7.70 5.45 11.90
C MET A 124 -7.36 4.16 11.18
N ALA A 125 -7.82 4.03 9.94
CA ALA A 125 -7.51 2.89 9.10
C ALA A 125 -7.25 3.32 7.66
N GLY A 126 -6.47 2.53 6.96
CA GLY A 126 -6.17 2.71 5.55
C GLY A 126 -5.61 1.44 4.95
N SER A 127 -5.67 1.34 3.63
CA SER A 127 -5.14 0.20 2.90
C SER A 127 -4.71 0.60 1.50
N ARG A 128 -3.70 -0.08 0.96
CA ARG A 128 -3.36 -0.01 -0.46
C ARG A 128 -2.83 -1.34 -0.98
N PRO A 129 -3.18 -1.74 -2.21
CA PRO A 129 -2.47 -2.81 -2.89
C PRO A 129 -1.05 -2.34 -3.28
N ASP A 130 -0.08 -3.25 -3.27
CA ASP A 130 1.27 -3.01 -3.75
C ASP A 130 1.90 -4.28 -4.33
N THR A 131 2.91 -4.13 -5.18
CA THR A 131 3.72 -5.26 -5.67
C THR A 131 5.09 -5.23 -5.00
N LEU A 132 5.25 -6.05 -3.96
CA LEU A 132 6.46 -6.08 -3.16
C LEU A 132 7.62 -6.72 -3.93
N THR A 133 8.74 -6.00 -3.99
CA THR A 133 10.02 -6.53 -4.48
C THR A 133 10.93 -6.88 -3.29
N ARG A 134 12.23 -7.12 -3.49
CA ARG A 134 13.15 -7.49 -2.40
C ARG A 134 13.24 -6.43 -1.29
N SER A 135 13.05 -5.16 -1.63
CA SER A 135 12.95 -4.04 -0.69
C SER A 135 11.85 -3.12 -1.18
N SER A 136 10.94 -2.69 -0.32
CA SER A 136 9.81 -1.85 -0.73
C SER A 136 9.44 -0.86 0.38
N ASP A 137 9.14 0.36 -0.03
CA ASP A 137 8.69 1.44 0.85
C ASP A 137 7.23 1.76 0.51
N VAL A 138 6.35 1.64 1.49
CA VAL A 138 4.90 1.75 1.31
C VAL A 138 4.38 2.81 2.28
N THR A 139 3.77 3.87 1.74
CA THR A 139 3.05 4.86 2.54
C THR A 139 1.56 4.62 2.43
N VAL A 140 0.90 4.34 3.56
CA VAL A 140 -0.55 4.11 3.63
C VAL A 140 -1.22 5.38 4.13
N GLN A 141 -2.15 5.92 3.34
CA GLN A 141 -3.00 7.01 3.80
C GLN A 141 -4.07 6.45 4.74
N VAL A 142 -4.15 7.00 5.94
CA VAL A 142 -5.14 6.59 6.96
C VAL A 142 -6.16 7.70 7.19
N ASN A 143 -7.41 7.29 7.40
CA ASN A 143 -8.52 8.18 7.71
C ASN A 143 -9.15 7.75 9.04
N ARG A 144 -9.63 8.74 9.81
CA ARG A 144 -10.37 8.46 11.03
C ARG A 144 -11.64 7.68 10.73
N LEU A 145 -11.93 6.71 11.60
CA LEU A 145 -13.20 5.99 11.56
C LEU A 145 -14.34 6.81 12.19
N ALA A 146 -14.02 7.66 13.16
CA ALA A 146 -14.99 8.54 13.81
C ALA A 146 -15.15 9.88 13.07
N ALA A 147 -16.39 10.35 13.00
CA ALA A 147 -16.74 11.69 12.51
C ALA A 147 -16.71 12.72 13.65
N ARG A 148 -16.46 13.98 13.30
CA ARG A 148 -16.55 15.12 14.21
C ARG A 148 -17.81 15.93 13.95
N ILE A 149 -18.56 16.24 15.01
CA ILE A 149 -19.68 17.18 14.98
C ILE A 149 -19.26 18.43 15.74
N ASN A 150 -19.44 19.60 15.14
CA ASN A 150 -19.19 20.90 15.77
C ASN A 150 -20.48 21.72 15.74
N ILE A 151 -20.94 22.16 16.91
CA ILE A 151 -22.12 23.02 17.05
C ILE A 151 -21.62 24.44 17.32
N GLN A 152 -21.84 25.33 16.36
CA GLN A 152 -21.55 26.76 16.49
C GLN A 152 -22.85 27.48 16.86
N LYS A 153 -22.80 28.35 17.88
CA LYS A 153 -23.93 29.20 18.29
C LYS A 153 -24.00 30.47 17.46
#